data_AF-A0A0D0SGC0-F1
#
_entry.id   AF-A0A0D0SGC0-F1
#
_cell.length_a   1.000
_cell.length_b   1.000
_cell.length_c   1.000
_cell.angle_alpha   90.00
_cell.angle_beta   90.00
_cell.angle_gamma   90.00
#
_symmetry.space_group_name_H-M   'P 1'
#
loop_
_entity.id
_entity.type
_entity.pdbx_description
1 polymer ?
#
loop_
_entity_poly.entity_id
_entity_poly.type
_entity_poly.pdbx_seq_one_letter_code
_entity_poly.pdbx_strand_id
1 'polypeptide(L)' 'MDKLKKALSEYREVFDDNFPTIPFSGRTEEELLGIIKDCLEKGKDVYDCGYLDLNRIY' A
#
# COMPACT_ATOMS: atom_id res chain seq x y z
N MET A 1 -17.11 -2.04 -9.47
CA MET A 1 -15.82 -1.35 -9.30
C MET A 1 -15.08 -2.03 -8.17
N ASP A 2 -13.92 -2.63 -8.43
CA ASP A 2 -13.10 -3.27 -7.38
C ASP A 2 -12.76 -2.23 -6.31
N LYS A 3 -13.03 -2.56 -5.05
CA LYS A 3 -12.63 -1.71 -3.90
C LYS A 3 -11.12 -1.48 -3.89
N LEU A 4 -10.34 -2.50 -4.25
CA LEU A 4 -8.88 -2.42 -4.32
C LEU A 4 -8.41 -1.40 -5.36
N LYS A 5 -9.00 -1.38 -6.56
CA LYS A 5 -8.65 -0.39 -7.59
C LYS A 5 -8.90 1.05 -7.13
N LYS A 6 -9.98 1.29 -6.40
CA LYS A 6 -10.28 2.61 -5.83
C LYS A 6 -9.21 3.01 -4.81
N ALA A 7 -8.89 2.12 -3.88
CA ALA A 7 -7.87 2.36 -2.85
C ALA A 7 -6.47 2.58 -3.46
N LEU A 8 -6.10 1.82 -4.49
CA LEU A 8 -4.83 2.01 -5.22
C LEU A 8 -4.75 3.37 -5.92
N SER A 9 -5.88 3.83 -6.49
CA SER A 9 -5.96 5.18 -7.09
C SER A 9 -5.79 6.26 -6.02
N GLU A 10 -6.50 6.12 -4.90
CA GLU A 10 -6.41 7.07 -3.77
C GLU A 10 -4.98 7.12 -3.21
N TYR A 11 -4.34 5.96 -3.04
CA TYR A 11 -2.93 5.88 -2.63
C TYR A 11 -2.02 6.64 -3.59
N ARG A 12 -2.19 6.44 -4.89
CA ARG A 12 -1.40 7.13 -5.91
C ARG A 12 -1.61 8.64 -5.90
N GLU A 13 -2.83 9.10 -5.70
CA GLU A 13 -3.12 10.54 -5.61
C GLU A 13 -2.53 11.20 -4.37
N VAL A 14 -2.45 10.46 -3.25
CA VAL A 14 -1.92 11.00 -1.98
C VAL A 14 -0.39 10.98 -1.93
N PHE A 15 0.24 9.91 -2.40
CA PHE A 15 1.69 9.71 -2.29
C PHE A 15 2.45 10.02 -3.58
N ASP A 16 1.75 10.37 -4.66
CA ASP A 16 2.29 10.52 -6.02
C ASP A 16 3.04 9.28 -6.53
N ASP A 17 2.83 8.12 -5.90
CA ASP A 17 3.54 6.87 -6.19
C ASP A 17 2.58 5.68 -6.21
N ASN A 18 2.96 4.64 -6.96
CA ASN A 18 2.15 3.42 -7.05
C ASN A 18 2.40 2.53 -5.83
N PHE A 19 1.32 2.00 -5.26
CA PHE A 19 1.42 1.01 -4.21
C PHE A 19 2.21 -0.22 -4.70
N PRO A 20 3.25 -0.66 -3.98
CA PRO A 20 4.10 -1.76 -4.43
C PRO A 20 3.40 -3.10 -4.23
N THR A 21 2.66 -3.55 -5.23
CA THR A 21 1.88 -4.80 -5.17
C THR A 21 2.74 -6.07 -5.19
N ILE A 22 3.94 -6.01 -5.79
CA ILE A 22 4.87 -7.15 -5.91
C ILE A 22 5.20 -7.78 -4.53
N PRO A 23 5.71 -7.02 -3.54
CA PRO A 23 6.02 -7.59 -2.21
C PRO A 23 4.79 -8.06 -1.44
N PHE A 24 3.59 -7.61 -1.82
CA PHE A 24 2.33 -8.04 -1.21
C PHE A 24 1.56 -9.06 -2.06
N SER A 25 2.16 -9.62 -3.12
CA SER A 25 1.51 -10.57 -4.03
C SER A 25 1.02 -11.87 -3.36
N GLY A 26 1.56 -12.22 -2.18
CA GLY A 26 1.09 -13.34 -1.36
C GLY A 26 -0.04 -12.99 -0.36
N ARG A 27 -0.47 -11.73 -0.32
CA ARG A 27 -1.55 -11.25 0.57
C ARG A 27 -2.90 -11.29 -0.17
N THR A 28 -3.99 -11.39 0.58
CA THR A 28 -5.34 -11.26 0.01
C THR A 28 -5.66 -9.80 -0.33
N GLU A 29 -6.64 -9.57 -1.19
CA GLU A 29 -7.11 -8.20 -1.48
C GLU A 29 -7.58 -7.46 -0.23
N GLU A 30 -8.17 -8.17 0.74
CA GLU A 30 -8.63 -7.57 2.00
C GLU A 30 -7.47 -7.09 2.87
N GLU A 31 -6.38 -7.85 2.94
CA GLU A 31 -5.15 -7.43 3.62
C GLU A 31 -4.51 -6.22 2.92
N LEU A 32 -4.43 -6.25 1.59
CA LEU A 32 -3.94 -5.13 0.78
C LEU A 32 -4.75 -3.86 1.02
N LEU A 33 -6.08 -3.97 1.00
CA LEU A 33 -6.99 -2.86 1.31
C LEU A 33 -6.77 -2.31 2.72
N GLY A 34 -6.57 -3.18 3.70
CA GLY A 34 -6.26 -2.78 5.08
C GLY A 34 -4.97 -1.97 5.18
N ILE A 35 -3.90 -2.44 4.51
CA ILE A 35 -2.60 -1.76 4.48
C ILE A 35 -2.72 -0.40 3.80
N ILE A 36 -3.34 -0.34 2.61
CA ILE A 36 -3.53 0.92 1.87
C ILE A 36 -4.31 1.92 2.71
N LYS A 37 -5.38 1.47 3.37
CA LYS A 37 -6.23 2.33 4.20
C LYS A 37 -5.47 2.85 5.42
N ASP A 38 -4.68 2.01 6.11
CA ASP A 38 -3.84 2.44 7.23
C ASP A 38 -2.79 3.48 6.80
N CYS A 39 -2.15 3.27 5.64
CA CYS A 39 -1.21 4.22 5.05
C CYS A 39 -1.87 5.58 4.76
N LEU A 40 -3.05 5.56 4.11
CA LEU A 40 -3.85 6.74 3.82
C LEU A 40 -4.30 7.48 5.10
N GLU A 41 -4.76 6.75 6.12
CA GLU A 41 -5.19 7.32 7.41
C GLU A 41 -4.03 7.98 8.16
N LYS A 42 -2.82 7.43 8.04
CA LYS A 42 -1.60 7.98 8.65
C LYS A 42 -0.92 9.06 7.81
N GLY A 43 -1.31 9.20 6.54
CA GLY A 43 -0.61 10.05 5.57
C GLY A 43 0.85 9.62 5.37
N LYS A 44 1.12 8.31 5.50
CA LYS A 44 2.46 7.71 5.40
C LYS A 44 2.40 6.55 4.41
N ASP A 45 3.40 6.45 3.56
CA ASP A 45 3.49 5.36 2.58
C ASP A 45 3.79 4.02 3.28
N VAL A 46 3.81 2.92 2.52
CA VAL A 46 4.10 1.58 3.06
C VAL A 46 5.48 1.44 3.69
N TYR A 47 6.44 2.28 3.34
CA TYR A 47 7.79 2.28 3.88
C TYR A 47 7.82 3.03 5.21
N ASP A 48 7.21 4.21 5.27
CA ASP A 48 7.05 5.03 6.47
C ASP A 48 6.12 4.41 7.51
N CYS A 49 5.14 3.60 7.07
CA CYS A 49 4.30 2.80 7.95
C CYS A 49 5.02 1.54 8.48
N GLY A 50 6.20 1.20 7.95
CA GLY A 50 6.98 0.03 8.35
C GLY A 50 6.44 -1.30 7.80
N TYR A 51 5.55 -1.27 6.81
CA TYR A 51 5.09 -2.48 6.12
C TYR A 51 6.17 -3.04 5.18
N LEU A 52 6.96 -2.16 4.57
CA LEU A 52 8.13 -2.49 3.77
C LEU A 52 9.36 -1.79 4.31
N ASP A 53 10.50 -2.43 4.13
CA ASP A 53 11.79 -1.86 4.48
C ASP A 53 12.67 -1.85 3.23
N LEU A 54 13.06 -0.66 2.76
CA LEU A 54 13.92 -0.49 1.57
C LEU A 54 15.34 -1.00 1.81
N ASN A 55 15.77 -1.14 3.06
CA ASN A 55 17.12 -1.56 3.43
C ASN A 55 17.21 -3.07 3.72
N ARG A 56 16.10 -3.82 3.65
CA ARG A 56 16.11 -5.29 3.72
C ARG A 56 16.66 -5.87 2.42
N ILE A 57 17.98 -5.96 2.35
CA ILE A 57 18.68 -6.81 1.39
C ILE A 57 18.45 -8.27 1.81
N TYR A 58 17.69 -9.03 1.00
CA TYR A 58 17.53 -10.48 1.13
C TYR A 58 18.76 -11.23 0.60
#